data_AF-A0A9Q0XXD9-F1
#
_entry.id   AF-A0A9Q0XXD9-F1
#
_cell.length_a   1.000
_cell.length_b   1.000
_cell.length_c   1.000
_cell.angle_alpha   90.00
_cell.angle_beta   90.00
_cell.angle_gamma   90.00
#
_symmetry.space_group_name_H-M   'P 1'
#
loop_
_entity.id
_entity.type
_entity.pdbx_description
1 polymer ?
#
loop_
_entity_poly.entity_id
_entity_poly.type
_entity_poly.pdbx_seq_one_letter_code
_entity_poly.pdbx_strand_id
1 'polypeptide(L)'
;MSTNDHEWTLSNQVFSDLCRRWGSPQLDLFATAQNSKCEMGLSLPTLKVYTAAVVAHQPANSPSADLFKHPTLKQFLRGANSLRPHRAPVPPQWSLNLVLKHLTRPPFKPLATIPLHMLSVKLVFLLAITSARRSSELAALRSDPPFLQFHPEKVTLYPDMSFLPKVVSHFHLSQPLVLPTYFPSPSMEVEKTLHTLDVQKALLFYTSRTSSIRRSPRLFIHVSGTAVGTPVTAQTISRWIIEAIHLAYQLSGTSLPASPRGHSMRAVASSSAFLKGVPLSDICKAATWSTSSTFTQHYKLDVRARADTAFGRAVLSYSLP
;
A
#
# COMPACT_ATOMS: atom_id res chain seq x y z
N MET A 1 56.79 1.91 6.82
CA MET A 1 55.44 2.30 6.39
C MET A 1 54.48 1.28 7.01
N SER A 2 53.76 1.67 8.06
CA SER A 2 52.99 0.76 8.90
C SER A 2 51.77 0.21 8.16
N THR A 3 51.73 -1.11 8.00
CA THR A 3 50.56 -1.88 7.59
C THR A 3 49.58 -1.93 8.76
N ASN A 4 48.46 -1.21 8.66
CA ASN A 4 47.35 -1.36 9.59
C ASN A 4 46.62 -2.67 9.30
N ASP A 5 46.90 -3.71 10.09
CA ASP A 5 46.31 -5.06 10.05
C ASP A 5 44.86 -5.12 10.59
N HIS A 6 44.02 -4.14 10.25
CA HIS A 6 42.65 -4.04 10.78
C HIS A 6 41.54 -3.99 9.72
N GLU A 7 41.86 -4.16 8.44
CA GLU A 7 40.85 -4.21 7.37
C GLU A 7 40.70 -5.63 6.80
N TRP A 8 39.49 -6.18 6.96
CA TRP A 8 39.09 -7.43 6.34
C TRP A 8 38.96 -7.24 4.83
N THR A 9 39.96 -7.67 4.07
CA THR A 9 39.89 -7.78 2.61
C THR A 9 39.43 -9.18 2.22
N LEU A 10 38.61 -9.29 1.17
CA LEU A 10 38.39 -10.58 0.53
C LEU A 10 39.73 -11.02 -0.06
N SER A 11 40.12 -12.28 0.11
CA SER A 11 41.33 -12.80 -0.55
C SER A 11 41.27 -12.50 -2.04
N ASN A 12 42.33 -11.86 -2.58
CA ASN A 12 42.44 -11.50 -3.99
C ASN A 12 42.23 -12.71 -4.92
N GLN A 13 42.58 -13.89 -4.44
CA GLN A 13 42.39 -15.14 -5.14
C GLN A 13 40.92 -15.54 -5.21
N VAL A 14 40.20 -15.43 -4.09
CA VAL A 14 38.75 -15.68 -4.03
C VAL A 14 37.99 -14.69 -4.91
N PHE A 15 38.33 -13.39 -4.87
CA PHE A 15 37.69 -12.38 -5.72
C PHE A 15 37.91 -12.67 -7.21
N SER A 16 39.13 -13.06 -7.58
CA SER A 16 39.48 -13.43 -8.94
C SER A 16 38.71 -14.66 -9.44
N ASP A 17 38.51 -15.66 -8.57
CA ASP A 17 37.73 -16.86 -8.90
C ASP A 17 36.24 -16.55 -9.08
N LEU A 18 35.67 -15.64 -8.26
CA LEU A 18 34.29 -15.16 -8.42
C LEU A 18 34.11 -14.44 -9.77
N CYS A 19 35.01 -13.51 -10.12
CA CYS A 19 34.96 -12.76 -11.38
C CYS A 19 35.18 -13.64 -12.61
N ARG A 20 36.04 -14.65 -12.52
CA ARG A 20 36.27 -15.63 -13.62
C ARG A 20 35.02 -16.47 -13.88
N ARG A 21 34.22 -16.76 -12.84
CA ARG A 21 33.04 -17.64 -12.93
C ARG A 21 31.75 -16.93 -13.29
N TRP A 22 31.56 -15.69 -12.84
CA TRP A 22 30.29 -14.95 -12.99
C TRP A 22 30.43 -13.59 -13.69
N GLY A 23 31.63 -13.25 -14.17
CA GLY A 23 31.95 -11.93 -14.69
C GLY A 23 32.21 -10.92 -13.57
N SER A 24 32.82 -9.79 -13.92
CA SER A 24 33.01 -8.70 -12.97
C SER A 24 31.66 -8.16 -12.51
N PRO A 25 31.39 -8.05 -11.19
CA PRO A 25 30.12 -7.56 -10.71
C PRO A 25 29.88 -6.12 -11.19
N GLN A 26 28.71 -5.87 -11.79
CA GLN A 26 28.29 -4.52 -12.19
C GLN A 26 27.85 -3.66 -11.00
N LEU A 27 27.68 -4.28 -9.84
CA LEU A 27 27.33 -3.66 -8.56
C LEU A 27 28.42 -4.02 -7.55
N ASP A 28 29.11 -3.01 -7.03
CA ASP A 28 30.05 -3.21 -5.95
C ASP A 28 29.31 -3.60 -4.67
N LEU A 29 29.35 -4.89 -4.33
CA LEU A 29 28.73 -5.46 -3.14
C LEU A 29 29.62 -5.32 -1.89
N PHE A 30 30.85 -4.83 -2.02
CA PHE A 30 31.86 -4.83 -0.97
C PHE A 30 32.44 -3.43 -0.75
N ALA A 31 31.70 -2.61 -0.01
CA ALA A 31 32.21 -1.31 0.44
C ALA A 31 33.38 -1.50 1.44
N THR A 32 34.57 -1.02 1.10
CA THR A 32 35.71 -0.81 2.01
C THR A 32 35.87 0.70 2.30
N ALA A 33 36.58 1.07 3.38
CA ALA A 33 36.70 2.48 3.81
C ALA A 33 37.46 3.38 2.81
N GLN A 34 38.28 2.80 1.93
CA GLN A 34 38.90 3.52 0.82
C GLN A 34 38.01 3.61 -0.43
N ASN A 35 36.94 2.82 -0.51
CA ASN A 35 35.96 2.91 -1.56
C ASN A 35 34.72 3.68 -1.06
N SER A 36 34.89 4.99 -0.91
CA SER A 36 33.82 5.96 -0.71
C SER A 36 32.86 6.07 -1.92
N LYS A 37 32.90 5.12 -2.86
CA LYS A 37 32.04 5.04 -4.04
C LYS A 37 31.01 3.91 -3.98
N CYS A 38 30.46 3.60 -2.82
CA CYS A 38 29.04 3.30 -2.81
C CYS A 38 28.27 4.64 -2.73
N GLU A 39 28.22 5.36 -3.86
CA GLU A 39 27.23 6.42 -4.08
C GLU A 39 25.78 5.90 -3.92
N MET A 40 25.63 4.57 -3.88
CA MET A 40 24.36 3.90 -3.77
C MET A 40 23.74 4.10 -2.39
N GLY A 41 22.92 5.14 -2.28
CA GLY A 41 22.01 5.42 -1.19
C GLY A 41 20.88 4.38 -1.01
N LEU A 42 21.21 3.08 -1.05
CA LEU A 42 20.26 1.98 -0.92
C LEU A 42 19.80 1.83 0.53
N SER A 43 18.54 1.45 0.68
CA SER A 43 17.94 1.19 1.98
C SER A 43 18.33 -0.20 2.50
N LEU A 44 18.35 -0.39 3.82
CA LEU A 44 18.58 -1.70 4.44
C LEU A 44 17.71 -2.83 3.85
N PRO A 45 16.39 -2.63 3.61
CA PRO A 45 15.57 -3.62 2.91
C PRO A 45 16.12 -4.02 1.54
N THR A 46 16.63 -3.06 0.75
CA THR A 46 17.21 -3.32 -0.57
C THR A 46 18.47 -4.17 -0.47
N LEU A 47 19.36 -3.86 0.49
CA LEU A 47 20.56 -4.65 0.75
C LEU A 47 20.20 -6.10 1.10
N LYS A 48 19.20 -6.30 1.99
CA LYS A 48 18.71 -7.64 2.34
C LYS A 48 18.15 -8.41 1.14
N VAL A 49 17.45 -7.73 0.22
CA VAL A 49 16.94 -8.35 -1.02
C VAL A 49 18.08 -8.83 -1.90
N TYR A 50 19.12 -8.01 -2.09
CA TYR A 50 20.29 -8.41 -2.87
C TYR A 50 21.04 -9.58 -2.23
N THR A 51 21.24 -9.53 -0.91
CA THR A 51 21.83 -10.66 -0.18
C THR A 51 20.99 -11.94 -0.37
N ALA A 52 19.66 -11.85 -0.24
CA ALA A 52 18.78 -12.99 -0.43
C ALA A 52 18.84 -13.55 -1.85
N ALA A 53 18.91 -12.68 -2.86
CA ALA A 53 19.08 -13.10 -4.25
C ALA A 53 20.40 -13.86 -4.46
N VAL A 54 21.51 -13.38 -3.88
CA VAL A 54 22.80 -14.08 -3.92
C VAL A 54 22.66 -15.46 -3.28
N VAL A 55 22.15 -15.54 -2.05
CA VAL A 55 21.96 -16.80 -1.31
C VAL A 55 21.12 -17.80 -2.11
N ALA A 56 20.05 -17.35 -2.76
CA ALA A 56 19.14 -18.21 -3.53
C ALA A 56 19.81 -18.90 -4.73
N HIS A 57 20.92 -18.37 -5.24
CA HIS A 57 21.67 -18.95 -6.36
C HIS A 57 22.88 -19.77 -5.92
N GLN A 58 23.08 -19.97 -4.62
CA GLN A 58 24.19 -20.76 -4.09
C GLN A 58 23.75 -22.21 -3.81
N PRO A 59 24.65 -23.20 -3.97
CA PRO A 59 24.38 -24.57 -3.55
C PRO A 59 24.03 -24.62 -2.06
N ALA A 60 23.01 -25.41 -1.68
CA ALA A 60 22.52 -25.50 -0.30
C ALA A 60 23.59 -25.88 0.73
N ASN A 61 24.62 -26.62 0.30
CA ASN A 61 25.73 -27.08 1.15
C ASN A 61 26.95 -26.14 1.13
N SER A 62 26.84 -24.96 0.52
CA SER A 62 27.92 -23.98 0.50
C SER A 62 27.89 -23.07 1.72
N PRO A 63 29.05 -22.58 2.21
CA PRO A 63 29.09 -21.54 3.26
C PRO A 63 28.36 -20.26 2.83
N SER A 64 28.20 -20.04 1.52
CA SER A 64 27.47 -18.93 0.93
C SER A 64 25.94 -19.06 1.01
N ALA A 65 25.40 -20.27 1.27
CA ALA A 65 23.98 -20.46 1.56
C ALA A 65 23.58 -19.86 2.94
N ASP A 66 24.56 -19.72 3.83
CA ASP A 66 24.38 -19.19 5.19
C ASP A 66 24.90 -17.74 5.34
N LEU A 67 24.94 -16.97 4.25
CA LEU A 67 25.49 -15.62 4.23
C LEU A 67 24.86 -14.70 5.31
N PHE A 68 23.55 -14.82 5.58
CA PHE A 68 22.86 -14.09 6.65
C PHE A 68 23.33 -14.43 8.07
N LYS A 69 23.92 -15.62 8.27
CA LYS A 69 24.49 -16.03 9.56
C LYS A 69 25.91 -15.48 9.75
N HIS A 70 26.60 -15.14 8.65
CA HIS A 70 27.99 -14.67 8.67
C HIS A 70 28.15 -13.40 9.55
N PRO A 71 29.07 -13.40 10.53
CA PRO A 71 29.25 -12.28 11.46
C PRO A 71 29.48 -10.92 10.77
N THR A 72 30.33 -10.90 9.74
CA THR A 72 30.65 -9.69 8.98
C THR A 72 29.42 -9.09 8.29
N LEU A 73 28.56 -9.93 7.68
CA LEU A 73 27.34 -9.42 7.05
C LEU A 73 26.36 -8.89 8.11
N LYS A 74 26.20 -9.58 9.24
CA LYS A 74 25.37 -9.08 10.35
C LYS A 74 25.85 -7.72 10.84
N GLN A 75 27.16 -7.55 11.01
CA GLN A 75 27.76 -6.28 11.44
C GLN A 75 27.56 -5.19 10.37
N PHE A 76 27.76 -5.51 9.09
CA PHE A 76 27.49 -4.60 7.98
C PHE A 76 26.04 -4.14 7.94
N LEU A 77 25.07 -5.07 7.98
CA LEU A 77 23.64 -4.74 7.97
C LEU A 77 23.22 -3.94 9.21
N ARG A 78 23.84 -4.19 10.38
CA ARG A 78 23.66 -3.36 11.58
C ARG A 78 24.21 -1.95 11.35
N GLY A 79 25.41 -1.81 10.81
CA GLY A 79 26.01 -0.52 10.48
C GLY A 79 25.15 0.27 9.48
N ALA A 80 24.67 -0.39 8.42
CA ALA A 80 23.76 0.20 7.44
C ALA A 80 22.45 0.69 8.08
N ASN A 81 21.89 -0.08 9.02
CA ASN A 81 20.72 0.34 9.79
C ASN A 81 21.02 1.53 10.71
N SER A 82 22.18 1.56 11.36
CA SER A 82 22.57 2.67 12.24
C SER A 82 22.79 3.97 11.47
N LEU A 83 23.38 3.88 10.26
CA LEU A 83 23.58 5.03 9.37
C LEU A 83 22.26 5.58 8.82
N ARG A 84 21.27 4.70 8.58
CA ARG A 84 19.96 5.06 8.06
C ARG A 84 18.86 4.27 8.78
N PRO A 85 18.51 4.66 10.01
CA PRO A 85 17.50 3.95 10.78
C PRO A 85 16.17 4.01 10.04
N HIS A 86 15.41 2.91 10.11
CA HIS A 86 14.07 2.90 9.55
C HIS A 86 13.23 3.98 10.24
N ARG A 87 12.84 5.02 9.48
CA ARG A 87 11.93 6.05 9.98
C ARG A 87 10.52 5.50 9.98
N ALA A 88 9.77 5.80 11.04
CA ALA A 88 8.34 5.47 11.10
C ALA A 88 7.62 6.04 9.86
N PRO A 89 6.54 5.40 9.40
CA PRO A 89 5.74 5.93 8.31
C PRO A 89 5.26 7.35 8.66
N VAL A 90 5.67 8.34 7.86
CA VAL A 90 5.18 9.70 8.03
C VAL A 90 3.69 9.70 7.67
N PRO A 91 2.81 10.28 8.52
CA PRO A 91 1.41 10.46 8.17
C PRO A 91 1.30 11.16 6.81
N PRO A 92 0.42 10.70 5.92
CA PRO A 92 0.19 11.41 4.69
C PRO A 92 -0.31 12.82 5.05
N GLN A 93 0.23 13.80 4.34
CA GLN A 93 -0.08 15.19 4.62
C GLN A 93 -1.45 15.61 4.07
N TRP A 94 -2.15 14.73 3.34
CA TRP A 94 -3.49 14.99 2.82
C TRP A 94 -4.59 14.57 3.82
N SER A 95 -5.72 15.27 3.81
CA SER A 95 -6.83 15.10 4.75
C SER A 95 -7.91 14.18 4.20
N LEU A 96 -8.14 13.04 4.87
CA LEU A 96 -9.23 12.12 4.50
C LEU A 96 -10.60 12.79 4.58
N ASN A 97 -10.84 13.59 5.62
CA ASN A 97 -12.11 14.29 5.79
C ASN A 97 -12.38 15.26 4.63
N LEU A 98 -11.34 15.95 4.15
CA LEU A 98 -11.45 16.84 3.00
C LEU A 98 -11.86 16.06 1.75
N VAL A 99 -11.20 14.93 1.47
CA VAL A 99 -11.50 14.12 0.29
C VAL A 99 -12.91 13.55 0.36
N LEU A 100 -13.30 12.92 1.48
CA LEU A 100 -14.66 12.39 1.66
C LEU A 100 -15.73 13.48 1.52
N LYS A 101 -15.49 14.69 2.06
CA LYS A 101 -16.40 15.84 1.92
C LYS A 101 -16.59 16.26 0.45
N HIS A 102 -15.56 16.20 -0.39
CA HIS A 102 -15.67 16.58 -1.79
C HIS A 102 -16.22 15.46 -2.68
N LEU A 103 -16.05 14.19 -2.28
CA LEU A 103 -16.71 13.06 -2.95
C LEU A 103 -18.25 13.09 -2.82
N THR A 104 -18.82 13.87 -1.89
CA THR A 104 -20.28 14.10 -1.78
C THR A 104 -20.80 15.25 -2.66
N ARG A 105 -19.93 15.88 -3.46
CA ARG A 105 -20.22 17.08 -4.27
C ARG A 105 -19.90 16.83 -5.75
N PRO A 106 -20.38 17.68 -6.68
CA PRO A 106 -19.90 17.65 -8.06
C PRO A 106 -18.37 17.75 -8.12
N PRO A 107 -17.69 17.05 -9.05
CA PRO A 107 -18.22 16.23 -10.16
C PRO A 107 -18.49 14.75 -9.78
N PHE A 108 -18.54 14.41 -8.50
CA PHE A 108 -18.70 13.03 -8.00
C PHE A 108 -20.15 12.60 -7.72
N LYS A 109 -21.11 13.48 -8.03
CA LYS A 109 -22.55 13.21 -8.01
C LYS A 109 -23.28 14.01 -9.11
N PRO A 110 -24.46 13.55 -9.58
CA PRO A 110 -25.14 12.30 -9.21
C PRO A 110 -24.58 11.07 -9.95
N LEU A 111 -24.51 9.91 -9.27
CA LEU A 111 -23.87 8.69 -9.79
C LEU A 111 -24.46 8.19 -11.13
N ALA A 112 -25.73 8.51 -11.38
CA ALA A 112 -26.44 8.17 -12.61
C ALA A 112 -25.87 8.87 -13.85
N THR A 113 -25.44 10.13 -13.73
CA THR A 113 -25.13 10.97 -14.90
C THR A 113 -23.69 11.46 -14.98
N ILE A 114 -22.91 11.39 -13.88
CA ILE A 114 -21.50 11.80 -13.91
C ILE A 114 -20.71 11.00 -14.96
N PRO A 115 -19.61 11.54 -15.52
CA PRO A 115 -18.76 10.79 -16.44
C PRO A 115 -18.32 9.45 -15.82
N LEU A 116 -18.25 8.39 -16.63
CA LEU A 116 -17.82 7.05 -16.18
C LEU A 116 -16.45 7.07 -15.51
N HIS A 117 -15.56 7.95 -15.98
CA HIS A 117 -14.25 8.16 -15.37
C HIS A 117 -14.37 8.68 -13.93
N MET A 118 -15.20 9.70 -13.68
CA MET A 118 -15.45 10.23 -12.32
C MET A 118 -16.11 9.19 -11.41
N LEU A 119 -17.02 8.36 -11.95
CA LEU A 119 -17.62 7.24 -11.23
C LEU A 119 -16.56 6.19 -10.86
N SER A 120 -15.63 5.88 -11.77
CA SER A 120 -14.52 4.95 -11.56
C SER A 120 -13.57 5.45 -10.47
N VAL A 121 -13.17 6.72 -10.54
CA VAL A 121 -12.29 7.40 -9.57
C VAL A 121 -12.93 7.39 -8.18
N LYS A 122 -14.21 7.75 -8.07
CA LYS A 122 -14.96 7.71 -6.81
C LYS A 122 -15.01 6.30 -6.22
N LEU A 123 -15.43 5.33 -7.03
CA LEU A 123 -15.61 3.95 -6.57
C LEU A 123 -14.27 3.34 -6.12
N VAL A 124 -13.20 3.52 -6.89
CA VAL A 124 -11.86 3.05 -6.51
C VAL A 124 -11.40 3.66 -5.19
N PHE A 125 -11.58 4.97 -5.00
CA PHE A 125 -11.18 5.62 -3.75
C PHE A 125 -11.96 5.07 -2.56
N LEU A 126 -13.29 4.93 -2.69
CA LEU A 126 -14.13 4.40 -1.62
C LEU A 126 -13.80 2.93 -1.30
N LEU A 127 -13.59 2.07 -2.29
CA LEU A 127 -13.13 0.70 -2.07
C LEU A 127 -11.77 0.67 -1.35
N ALA A 128 -10.82 1.49 -1.79
CA ALA A 128 -9.48 1.52 -1.20
C ALA A 128 -9.51 1.94 0.28
N ILE A 129 -10.26 2.98 0.62
CA ILE A 129 -10.30 3.50 1.99
C ILE A 129 -11.15 2.64 2.94
N THR A 130 -12.20 1.99 2.45
CA THR A 130 -13.07 1.16 3.29
C THR A 130 -12.55 -0.26 3.48
N SER A 131 -11.74 -0.78 2.56
CA SER A 131 -11.22 -2.14 2.64
C SER A 131 -9.76 -2.26 3.08
N ALA A 132 -8.99 -1.19 2.98
CA ALA A 132 -7.53 -1.22 3.14
C ALA A 132 -6.86 -2.32 2.27
N ARG A 133 -7.40 -2.67 1.10
CA ARG A 133 -6.75 -3.61 0.16
C ARG A 133 -5.70 -2.94 -0.71
N ARG A 134 -4.74 -3.73 -1.22
CA ARG A 134 -3.74 -3.22 -2.17
C ARG A 134 -4.38 -2.93 -3.53
N SER A 135 -3.80 -2.02 -4.31
CA SER A 135 -4.27 -1.72 -5.67
C SER A 135 -4.29 -2.95 -6.58
N SER A 136 -3.37 -3.91 -6.38
CA SER A 136 -3.38 -5.18 -7.11
C SER A 136 -4.55 -6.09 -6.73
N GLU A 137 -4.94 -6.11 -5.46
CA GLU A 137 -6.12 -6.85 -4.99
C GLU A 137 -7.40 -6.20 -5.52
N LEU A 138 -7.48 -4.86 -5.55
CA LEU A 138 -8.62 -4.13 -6.14
C LEU A 138 -8.72 -4.34 -7.66
N ALA A 139 -7.60 -4.32 -8.38
CA ALA A 139 -7.55 -4.62 -9.82
C ALA A 139 -7.96 -6.08 -10.12
N ALA A 140 -7.81 -6.97 -9.14
CA ALA A 140 -8.14 -8.37 -9.29
C ALA A 140 -9.62 -8.70 -9.06
N LEU A 141 -10.42 -7.79 -8.49
CA LEU A 141 -11.85 -8.01 -8.25
C LEU A 141 -12.61 -8.28 -9.54
N ARG A 142 -13.73 -9.00 -9.44
CA ARG A 142 -14.64 -9.31 -10.55
C ARG A 142 -16.02 -8.69 -10.33
N SER A 143 -16.75 -8.44 -11.42
CA SER A 143 -18.10 -7.86 -11.39
C SER A 143 -19.22 -8.89 -11.58
N ASP A 144 -18.89 -10.10 -12.04
CA ASP A 144 -19.85 -11.17 -12.32
C ASP A 144 -20.09 -12.09 -11.10
N PRO A 145 -21.28 -12.73 -10.99
CA PRO A 145 -21.50 -13.77 -9.99
C PRO A 145 -20.56 -14.97 -10.20
N PRO A 146 -20.12 -15.65 -9.13
CA PRO A 146 -20.42 -15.40 -7.72
C PRO A 146 -19.49 -14.36 -7.06
N PHE A 147 -18.64 -13.67 -7.82
CA PHE A 147 -17.56 -12.83 -7.28
C PHE A 147 -18.01 -11.46 -6.80
N LEU A 148 -19.16 -10.96 -7.26
CA LEU A 148 -19.81 -9.76 -6.74
C LEU A 148 -21.23 -10.13 -6.28
N GLN A 149 -21.49 -9.99 -4.99
CA GLN A 149 -22.77 -10.34 -4.38
C GLN A 149 -23.34 -9.15 -3.60
N PHE A 150 -24.55 -8.74 -3.98
CA PHE A 150 -25.28 -7.69 -3.28
C PHE A 150 -26.23 -8.33 -2.27
N HIS A 151 -26.18 -7.84 -1.02
CA HIS A 151 -27.10 -8.19 0.05
C HIS A 151 -27.75 -6.91 0.61
N PRO A 152 -28.85 -6.99 1.37
CA PRO A 152 -29.51 -5.79 1.90
C PRO A 152 -28.61 -4.86 2.73
N GLU A 153 -27.69 -5.42 3.52
CA GLU A 153 -26.86 -4.65 4.47
C GLU A 153 -25.36 -4.61 4.10
N LYS A 154 -24.97 -5.31 3.04
CA LYS A 154 -23.56 -5.45 2.66
C LYS A 154 -23.39 -5.82 1.20
N VAL A 155 -22.17 -5.62 0.72
CA VAL A 155 -21.69 -6.17 -0.55
C VAL A 155 -20.46 -7.03 -0.28
N THR A 156 -20.41 -8.18 -0.95
CA THR A 156 -19.28 -9.11 -0.88
C THR A 156 -18.59 -9.15 -2.24
N LEU A 157 -17.29 -8.93 -2.26
CA LEU A 157 -16.46 -9.05 -3.46
C LEU A 157 -15.34 -10.06 -3.28
N TYR A 158 -15.02 -10.78 -4.35
CA TYR A 158 -13.93 -11.75 -4.41
C TYR A 158 -12.95 -11.38 -5.54
N PRO A 159 -11.63 -11.51 -5.30
CA PRO A 159 -10.67 -11.47 -6.39
C PRO A 159 -10.87 -12.67 -7.31
N ASP A 160 -10.45 -12.54 -8.57
CA ASP A 160 -10.37 -13.67 -9.49
C ASP A 160 -9.49 -14.79 -8.91
N MET A 161 -9.89 -16.05 -9.10
CA MET A 161 -9.17 -17.22 -8.59
C MET A 161 -7.74 -17.35 -9.15
N SER A 162 -7.47 -16.76 -10.32
CA SER A 162 -6.14 -16.74 -10.92
C SER A 162 -5.19 -15.73 -10.27
N PHE A 163 -5.69 -14.86 -9.38
CA PHE A 163 -4.89 -13.82 -8.74
C PHE A 163 -4.12 -14.36 -7.54
N LEU A 164 -2.80 -14.17 -7.55
CA LEU A 164 -1.94 -14.50 -6.42
C LEU A 164 -1.64 -13.23 -5.60
N PRO A 165 -2.08 -13.15 -4.33
CA PRO A 165 -1.73 -12.05 -3.45
C PRO A 165 -0.22 -12.04 -3.14
N LYS A 166 0.30 -10.87 -2.74
CA LYS A 166 1.73 -10.69 -2.39
C LYS A 166 2.21 -11.71 -1.34
N VAL A 167 1.33 -12.10 -0.43
CA VAL A 167 1.56 -13.19 0.53
C VAL A 167 0.56 -14.27 0.19
N VAL A 168 1.04 -15.42 -0.29
CA VAL A 168 0.20 -16.56 -0.65
C VAL A 168 0.06 -17.45 0.58
N SER A 169 -1.14 -17.47 1.17
CA SER A 169 -1.52 -18.49 2.15
C SER A 169 -3.02 -18.74 2.07
N HIS A 170 -3.51 -19.82 2.70
CA HIS A 170 -4.95 -20.12 2.76
C HIS A 170 -5.77 -18.92 3.26
N PHE A 171 -5.27 -18.18 4.25
CA PHE A 171 -5.89 -16.97 4.76
C PHE A 171 -6.03 -15.86 3.68
N HIS A 172 -5.08 -15.74 2.75
CA HIS A 172 -5.06 -14.64 1.79
C HIS A 172 -5.78 -14.94 0.47
N LEU A 173 -5.86 -16.22 0.05
CA LEU A 173 -6.38 -16.61 -1.27
C LEU A 173 -7.91 -16.53 -1.37
N SER A 174 -8.62 -16.84 -0.28
CA SER A 174 -10.09 -16.97 -0.29
C SER A 174 -10.81 -15.87 0.49
N GLN A 175 -10.09 -14.84 0.95
CA GLN A 175 -10.68 -13.87 1.85
C GLN A 175 -11.59 -12.87 1.11
N PRO A 176 -12.91 -12.88 1.37
CA PRO A 176 -13.81 -11.91 0.77
C PRO A 176 -13.52 -10.48 1.24
N LEU A 177 -13.82 -9.55 0.37
CA LEU A 177 -13.96 -8.14 0.67
C LEU A 177 -15.43 -7.88 1.03
N VAL A 178 -15.72 -7.75 2.32
CA VAL A 178 -17.07 -7.46 2.81
C VAL A 178 -17.14 -6.00 3.20
N LEU A 179 -18.06 -5.26 2.58
CA LEU A 179 -18.26 -3.84 2.85
C LEU A 179 -19.72 -3.58 3.25
N PRO A 180 -19.97 -2.82 4.34
CA PRO A 180 -21.32 -2.53 4.78
C PRO A 180 -21.99 -1.51 3.86
N THR A 181 -23.32 -1.54 3.82
CA THR A 181 -24.12 -0.46 3.25
C THR A 181 -24.07 0.75 4.18
N TYR A 182 -23.89 1.95 3.62
CA TYR A 182 -23.76 3.18 4.40
C TYR A 182 -25.03 4.03 4.33
N PHE A 183 -25.74 4.15 5.45
CA PHE A 183 -27.06 4.80 5.56
C PHE A 183 -28.08 4.25 4.55
N PRO A 184 -28.51 2.98 4.66
CA PRO A 184 -29.41 2.35 3.68
C PRO A 184 -30.79 3.03 3.55
N SER A 185 -31.25 3.70 4.62
CA SER A 185 -32.53 4.43 4.66
C SER A 185 -32.33 5.82 5.25
N PRO A 186 -31.70 6.75 4.50
CA PRO A 186 -31.35 8.06 5.02
C PRO A 186 -32.61 8.92 5.16
N SER A 187 -32.89 9.36 6.39
CA SER A 187 -34.04 10.20 6.72
C SER A 187 -33.64 11.67 6.82
N MET A 188 -32.48 11.95 7.42
CA MET A 188 -31.98 13.32 7.60
C MET A 188 -31.11 13.78 6.42
N GLU A 189 -30.99 15.10 6.18
CA GLU A 189 -30.16 15.61 5.08
C GLU A 189 -28.66 15.28 5.21
N VAL A 190 -28.18 15.20 6.45
CA VAL A 190 -26.80 14.76 6.72
C VAL A 190 -26.63 13.30 6.30
N GLU A 191 -27.59 12.43 6.61
CA GLU A 191 -27.56 11.03 6.19
C GLU A 191 -27.66 10.89 4.68
N LYS A 192 -28.53 11.67 4.01
CA LYS A 192 -28.63 11.66 2.55
C LYS A 192 -27.31 12.08 1.90
N THR A 193 -26.62 13.06 2.49
CA THR A 193 -25.30 13.49 2.03
C THR A 193 -24.25 12.39 2.24
N LEU A 194 -24.22 11.76 3.41
CA LEU A 194 -23.27 10.70 3.74
C LEU A 194 -23.54 9.43 2.93
N HIS A 195 -24.80 9.11 2.64
CA HIS A 195 -25.22 8.00 1.77
C HIS A 195 -24.65 8.12 0.35
N THR A 196 -24.21 9.31 -0.10
CA THR A 196 -23.50 9.45 -1.38
C THR A 196 -22.11 8.81 -1.40
N LEU A 197 -21.58 8.43 -0.23
CA LEU A 197 -20.33 7.69 -0.06
C LEU A 197 -20.57 6.17 0.05
N ASP A 198 -21.82 5.72 -0.08
CA ASP A 198 -22.15 4.30 -0.03
C ASP A 198 -21.48 3.53 -1.18
N VAL A 199 -20.61 2.59 -0.81
CA VAL A 199 -19.85 1.78 -1.77
C VAL A 199 -20.77 0.87 -2.56
N GLN A 200 -21.79 0.29 -1.89
CA GLN A 200 -22.71 -0.62 -2.54
C GLN A 200 -23.47 0.09 -3.67
N LYS A 201 -24.00 1.28 -3.40
CA LYS A 201 -24.64 2.13 -4.42
C LYS A 201 -23.69 2.51 -5.54
N ALA A 202 -22.45 2.90 -5.23
CA ALA A 202 -21.45 3.22 -6.25
C ALA A 202 -21.13 1.99 -7.15
N LEU A 203 -21.05 0.79 -6.57
CA LEU A 203 -20.88 -0.47 -7.31
C LEU A 203 -22.08 -0.77 -8.22
N LEU A 204 -23.30 -0.60 -7.74
CA LEU A 204 -24.53 -0.80 -8.53
C LEU A 204 -24.55 0.12 -9.75
N PHE A 205 -24.32 1.42 -9.56
CA PHE A 205 -24.25 2.37 -10.68
C PHE A 205 -23.11 2.06 -11.64
N TYR A 206 -21.93 1.71 -11.13
CA TYR A 206 -20.78 1.42 -11.97
C TYR A 206 -20.98 0.15 -12.81
N THR A 207 -21.42 -0.95 -12.20
CA THR A 207 -21.67 -2.21 -12.91
C THR A 207 -22.79 -2.09 -13.94
N SER A 208 -23.88 -1.41 -13.59
CA SER A 208 -24.98 -1.12 -14.52
C SER A 208 -24.51 -0.28 -15.71
N ARG A 209 -23.86 0.87 -15.46
CA ARG A 209 -23.46 1.81 -16.53
C ARG A 209 -22.27 1.35 -17.36
N THR A 210 -21.49 0.37 -16.88
CA THR A 210 -20.38 -0.23 -17.64
C THR A 210 -20.75 -1.53 -18.34
N SER A 211 -21.98 -2.04 -18.15
CA SER A 211 -22.40 -3.35 -18.67
C SER A 211 -22.23 -3.49 -20.18
N SER A 212 -22.66 -2.50 -20.96
CA SER A 212 -22.65 -2.55 -22.43
C SER A 212 -21.26 -2.44 -23.06
N ILE A 213 -20.30 -1.81 -22.36
CA ILE A 213 -18.93 -1.60 -22.88
C ILE A 213 -17.95 -2.66 -22.37
N ARG A 214 -18.37 -3.54 -21.46
CA ARG A 214 -17.50 -4.47 -20.75
C ARG A 214 -17.08 -5.64 -21.66
N ARG A 215 -15.77 -5.91 -21.69
CA ARG A 215 -15.16 -7.04 -22.43
C ARG A 215 -14.40 -8.01 -21.52
N SER A 216 -14.54 -7.84 -20.21
CA SER A 216 -13.87 -8.67 -19.20
C SER A 216 -14.68 -8.76 -17.90
N PRO A 217 -14.61 -9.90 -17.18
CA PRO A 217 -15.22 -10.05 -15.86
C PRO A 217 -14.58 -9.18 -14.77
N ARG A 218 -13.38 -8.62 -14.99
CA ARG A 218 -12.68 -7.77 -14.00
C ARG A 218 -13.51 -6.55 -13.65
N LEU A 219 -13.72 -6.28 -12.37
CA LEU A 219 -14.56 -5.19 -11.88
C LEU A 219 -14.24 -3.88 -12.61
N PHE A 220 -12.99 -3.41 -12.51
CA PHE A 220 -12.56 -2.18 -13.15
C PHE A 220 -12.06 -2.39 -14.58
N ILE A 221 -12.64 -1.61 -15.49
CA ILE A 221 -12.29 -1.59 -16.90
C ILE A 221 -11.93 -0.18 -17.37
N HIS A 222 -11.19 -0.10 -18.47
CA HIS A 222 -11.01 1.14 -19.19
C HIS A 222 -12.37 1.64 -19.72
N VAL A 223 -12.72 2.88 -19.36
CA VAL A 223 -14.00 3.52 -19.71
C VAL A 223 -13.89 4.53 -20.87
N SER A 224 -12.67 4.75 -21.37
CA SER A 224 -12.39 5.64 -22.51
C SER A 224 -11.13 5.18 -23.27
N GLY A 225 -10.94 5.69 -24.49
CA GLY A 225 -9.80 5.39 -25.35
C GLY A 225 -9.96 4.10 -26.16
N THR A 226 -8.86 3.63 -26.77
CA THR A 226 -8.84 2.43 -27.63
C THR A 226 -9.02 1.12 -26.85
N ALA A 227 -8.71 1.14 -25.55
CA ALA A 227 -8.77 -0.01 -24.67
C ALA A 227 -10.13 -0.19 -23.97
N VAL A 228 -11.18 0.55 -24.35
CA VAL A 228 -12.50 0.49 -23.69
C VAL A 228 -12.98 -0.96 -23.51
N GLY A 229 -13.49 -1.25 -22.31
CA GLY A 229 -14.01 -2.57 -21.97
C GLY A 229 -12.98 -3.55 -21.41
N THR A 230 -11.69 -3.28 -21.58
CA THR A 230 -10.61 -4.16 -21.10
C THR A 230 -10.23 -3.85 -19.65
N PRO A 231 -9.65 -4.81 -18.89
CA PRO A 231 -9.26 -4.61 -17.50
C PRO A 231 -8.24 -3.50 -17.30
N VAL A 232 -8.38 -2.73 -16.22
CA VAL A 232 -7.33 -1.79 -15.81
C VAL A 232 -6.24 -2.47 -14.99
N THR A 233 -5.03 -1.90 -15.03
CA THR A 233 -3.90 -2.37 -14.23
C THR A 233 -3.91 -1.85 -12.80
N ALA A 234 -3.14 -2.49 -11.90
CA ALA A 234 -2.91 -2.00 -10.55
C ALA A 234 -2.31 -0.58 -10.52
N GLN A 235 -1.47 -0.21 -11.51
CA GLN A 235 -0.97 1.16 -11.63
C GLN A 235 -2.11 2.14 -11.95
N THR A 236 -3.06 1.76 -12.81
CA THR A 236 -4.22 2.60 -13.14
C THR A 236 -5.13 2.80 -11.93
N ILE A 237 -5.40 1.75 -11.16
CA ILE A 237 -6.09 1.88 -9.87
C ILE A 237 -5.36 2.87 -8.95
N SER A 238 -4.04 2.74 -8.81
CA SER A 238 -3.26 3.69 -8.00
C SER A 238 -3.36 5.13 -8.50
N ARG A 239 -3.37 5.34 -9.83
CA ARG A 239 -3.53 6.68 -10.42
C ARG A 239 -4.90 7.26 -10.12
N TRP A 240 -5.98 6.50 -10.26
CA TRP A 240 -7.33 6.96 -9.94
C TRP A 240 -7.52 7.30 -8.46
N ILE A 241 -6.89 6.55 -7.54
CA ILE A 241 -6.86 6.92 -6.10
C ILE A 241 -6.23 8.30 -5.91
N ILE A 242 -5.05 8.50 -6.51
CA ILE A 242 -4.31 9.77 -6.42
C ILE A 242 -5.10 10.91 -7.06
N GLU A 243 -5.73 10.65 -8.19
CA GLU A 243 -6.60 11.59 -8.90
C GLU A 243 -7.77 12.07 -8.03
N ALA A 244 -8.43 11.17 -7.30
CA ALA A 244 -9.50 11.54 -6.37
C ALA A 244 -9.01 12.55 -5.31
N ILE A 245 -7.79 12.36 -4.79
CA ILE A 245 -7.18 13.27 -3.81
C ILE A 245 -6.88 14.63 -4.46
N HIS A 246 -6.24 14.64 -5.63
CA HIS A 246 -5.94 15.87 -6.35
C HIS A 246 -7.20 16.68 -6.68
N LEU A 247 -8.22 16.03 -7.24
CA LEU A 247 -9.50 16.68 -7.57
C LEU A 247 -10.17 17.26 -6.33
N ALA A 248 -10.19 16.53 -5.21
CA ALA A 248 -10.76 17.04 -3.97
C ALA A 248 -10.04 18.29 -3.45
N TYR A 249 -8.70 18.31 -3.54
CA TYR A 249 -7.91 19.48 -3.14
C TYR A 249 -8.11 20.67 -4.07
N GLN A 250 -8.10 20.43 -5.38
CA GLN A 250 -8.39 21.45 -6.39
C GLN A 250 -9.76 22.09 -6.16
N LEU A 251 -10.80 21.29 -5.91
CA LEU A 251 -12.15 21.76 -5.63
C LEU A 251 -12.27 22.51 -4.30
N SER A 252 -11.39 22.22 -3.35
CA SER A 252 -11.36 22.90 -2.05
C SER A 252 -10.65 24.25 -2.07
N GLY A 253 -9.92 24.57 -3.15
CA GLY A 253 -9.04 25.74 -3.23
C GLY A 253 -7.81 25.66 -2.32
N THR A 254 -7.55 24.52 -1.67
CA THR A 254 -6.41 24.31 -0.78
C THR A 254 -5.26 23.65 -1.55
N SER A 255 -4.02 24.08 -1.30
CA SER A 255 -2.84 23.46 -1.89
C SER A 255 -2.61 22.06 -1.29
N LEU A 256 -2.20 21.13 -2.15
CA LEU A 256 -1.86 19.78 -1.71
C LEU A 256 -0.45 19.81 -1.09
N PRO A 257 -0.28 19.43 0.20
CA PRO A 257 0.99 19.65 0.89
C PRO A 257 2.17 18.84 0.33
N ALA A 258 1.89 17.64 -0.18
CA ALA A 258 2.85 16.80 -0.89
C ALA A 258 2.12 15.84 -1.83
N SER A 259 2.83 15.35 -2.85
CA SER A 259 2.26 14.39 -3.81
C SER A 259 1.85 13.09 -3.10
N PRO A 260 0.55 12.72 -3.15
CA PRO A 260 0.03 11.57 -2.43
C PRO A 260 0.52 10.30 -3.10
N ARG A 261 0.91 9.31 -2.28
CA ARG A 261 1.33 8.00 -2.78
C ARG A 261 0.18 7.02 -2.62
N GLY A 262 -0.16 6.26 -3.65
CA GLY A 262 -1.28 5.31 -3.62
C GLY A 262 -1.18 4.28 -2.48
N HIS A 263 0.04 3.89 -2.08
CA HIS A 263 0.24 2.98 -0.95
C HIS A 263 -0.08 3.59 0.43
N SER A 264 -0.17 4.92 0.54
CA SER A 264 -0.55 5.59 1.79
C SER A 264 -1.99 5.28 2.20
N MET A 265 -2.87 4.93 1.25
CA MET A 265 -4.28 4.65 1.52
C MET A 265 -4.48 3.56 2.58
N ARG A 266 -3.67 2.50 2.55
CA ARG A 266 -3.74 1.43 3.55
C ARG A 266 -3.42 1.91 4.95
N ALA A 267 -2.40 2.75 5.07
CA ALA A 267 -2.01 3.33 6.34
C ALA A 267 -3.09 4.29 6.86
N VAL A 268 -3.66 5.13 5.98
CA VAL A 268 -4.79 6.01 6.34
C VAL A 268 -6.01 5.22 6.77
N ALA A 269 -6.47 4.27 5.95
CA ALA A 269 -7.65 3.46 6.24
C ALA A 269 -7.54 2.75 7.60
N SER A 270 -6.46 1.99 7.80
CA SER A 270 -6.25 1.22 9.02
C SER A 270 -6.05 2.12 10.25
N SER A 271 -5.33 3.24 10.12
CA SER A 271 -5.14 4.17 11.24
C SER A 271 -6.41 4.94 11.59
N SER A 272 -7.21 5.35 10.59
CA SER A 272 -8.51 5.99 10.81
C SER A 272 -9.48 5.04 11.51
N ALA A 273 -9.54 3.77 11.10
CA ALA A 273 -10.35 2.75 11.76
C ALA A 273 -9.90 2.52 13.22
N PHE A 274 -8.59 2.40 13.45
CA PHE A 274 -8.03 2.24 14.78
C PHE A 274 -8.38 3.42 15.71
N LEU A 275 -8.26 4.66 15.22
CA LEU A 275 -8.63 5.86 15.98
C LEU A 275 -10.13 5.98 16.26
N LYS A 276 -10.96 5.25 15.52
CA LYS A 276 -12.41 5.15 15.74
C LYS A 276 -12.81 3.96 16.61
N GLY A 277 -11.84 3.24 17.19
CA GLY A 277 -12.09 2.16 18.14
C GLY A 277 -12.39 0.81 17.49
N VAL A 278 -12.15 0.64 16.18
CA VAL A 278 -12.30 -0.67 15.53
C VAL A 278 -11.26 -1.65 16.10
N PRO A 279 -11.65 -2.88 16.52
CA PRO A 279 -10.72 -3.87 17.04
C PRO A 279 -9.57 -4.16 16.07
N LEU A 280 -8.36 -4.34 16.61
CA LEU A 280 -7.18 -4.55 15.78
C LEU A 280 -7.25 -5.85 14.95
N SER A 281 -7.94 -6.87 15.47
CA SER A 281 -8.25 -8.11 14.74
C SER A 281 -9.04 -7.84 13.46
N ASP A 282 -10.04 -6.96 13.53
CA ASP A 282 -10.91 -6.62 12.39
C ASP A 282 -10.18 -5.77 11.37
N ILE A 283 -9.33 -4.84 11.84
CA ILE A 283 -8.44 -4.06 10.97
C ILE A 283 -7.46 -4.99 10.23
N CYS A 284 -6.83 -5.93 10.95
CA CYS A 284 -5.91 -6.89 10.35
C CYS A 284 -6.63 -7.79 9.35
N LYS A 285 -7.85 -8.25 9.67
CA LYS A 285 -8.69 -9.00 8.74
C LYS A 285 -8.99 -8.17 7.50
N ALA A 286 -9.55 -6.96 7.62
CA ALA A 286 -9.86 -6.10 6.48
C ALA A 286 -8.64 -5.87 5.57
N ALA A 287 -7.50 -5.54 6.19
CA ALA A 287 -6.24 -5.27 5.51
C ALA A 287 -5.45 -6.53 5.12
N THR A 288 -5.97 -7.75 5.22
CA THR A 288 -5.21 -8.98 4.87
C THR A 288 -3.86 -9.08 5.57
N TRP A 289 -3.81 -8.80 6.88
CA TRP A 289 -2.65 -9.02 7.74
C TRP A 289 -2.85 -10.21 8.66
N SER A 290 -1.90 -11.14 8.65
CA SER A 290 -1.87 -12.28 9.57
C SER A 290 -1.52 -11.88 11.00
N THR A 291 -0.88 -10.72 11.21
CA THR A 291 -0.38 -10.28 12.52
C THR A 291 -0.59 -8.77 12.75
N SER A 292 -0.91 -8.44 14.00
CA SER A 292 -1.04 -7.05 14.49
C SER A 292 0.26 -6.25 14.46
N SER A 293 1.41 -6.94 14.51
CA SER A 293 2.73 -6.32 14.38
C SER A 293 2.90 -5.63 13.02
N THR A 294 2.33 -6.20 11.96
CA THR A 294 2.37 -5.60 10.62
C THR A 294 1.71 -4.22 10.61
N PHE A 295 0.54 -4.08 11.25
CA PHE A 295 -0.10 -2.78 11.45
C PHE A 295 0.80 -1.84 12.26
N THR A 296 1.19 -2.29 13.45
CA THR A 296 1.87 -1.44 14.44
C THR A 296 3.22 -0.90 13.94
N GLN A 297 3.97 -1.70 13.19
CA GLN A 297 5.30 -1.35 12.71
C GLN A 297 5.31 -0.60 11.37
N HIS A 298 4.35 -0.89 10.47
CA HIS A 298 4.44 -0.42 9.09
C HIS A 298 3.29 0.48 8.63
N TYR A 299 2.16 0.50 9.35
CA TYR A 299 0.95 1.18 8.88
C TYR A 299 0.28 2.08 9.92
N LYS A 300 0.56 1.90 11.21
CA LYS A 300 0.08 2.79 12.28
C LYS A 300 0.68 4.17 12.08
N LEU A 301 -0.13 5.08 11.57
CA LEU A 301 0.21 6.48 11.45
C LEU A 301 0.05 7.15 12.80
N ASP A 302 1.03 7.98 13.17
CA ASP A 302 0.90 8.82 14.35
C ASP A 302 0.14 10.11 13.99
N VAL A 303 -1.18 9.99 13.79
CA VAL A 303 -2.04 11.08 13.28
C VAL A 303 -2.22 12.19 14.32
N ARG A 304 -1.95 11.93 15.61
CA ARG A 304 -2.08 12.90 16.70
C ARG A 304 -0.74 13.51 17.12
N ALA A 305 0.38 12.93 16.69
CA ALA A 305 1.69 13.50 16.96
C ALA A 305 2.06 14.57 15.93
N ARG A 306 2.06 15.83 16.37
CA ARG A 306 3.20 16.68 15.98
C ARG A 306 4.41 16.04 16.66
N ALA A 307 5.14 15.20 15.91
CA ALA A 307 6.14 14.24 16.39
C ALA A 307 6.99 14.76 17.58
N ASP A 308 7.40 16.02 17.51
CA ASP A 308 8.32 16.63 18.48
C ASP A 308 7.69 16.96 19.85
N THR A 309 6.36 16.91 19.97
CA THR A 309 5.62 17.35 21.18
C THR A 309 4.61 16.33 21.67
N ALA A 310 4.46 15.20 20.98
CA ALA A 310 3.42 14.22 21.26
C ALA A 310 3.63 13.53 22.61
N PHE A 311 4.88 13.15 22.91
CA PHE A 311 5.27 12.57 24.19
C PHE A 311 4.97 13.54 25.34
N GLY A 312 5.48 14.78 25.25
CA GLY A 312 5.26 15.81 26.25
C GLY A 312 3.77 16.12 26.47
N ARG A 313 2.98 16.26 25.41
CA ARG A 313 1.53 16.48 25.52
C ARG A 313 0.79 15.30 26.15
N ALA A 314 1.17 14.05 25.82
CA ALA A 314 0.53 12.88 26.41
C ALA A 314 0.80 12.79 27.92
N VAL A 315 2.05 13.04 28.33
CA VAL A 315 2.44 13.10 29.74
C VAL A 315 1.74 14.25 30.47
N LEU A 316 1.67 15.44 29.86
CA LEU A 316 1.00 16.61 30.44
C LEU A 316 -0.53 16.53 30.37
N SER A 317 -1.12 15.71 29.50
CA SER A 317 -2.58 15.53 29.48
C SER A 317 -3.12 14.76 30.69
N TYR A 318 -2.24 14.07 31.45
CA TYR A 318 -2.58 13.48 32.75
C TYR A 318 -2.75 14.52 33.87
N SER A 319 -2.32 15.77 33.67
CA SER A 319 -2.49 16.85 34.66
C SER A 319 -3.77 17.66 34.46
N LEU A 320 -4.63 17.29 33.52
CA LEU A 320 -5.96 17.87 33.36
C LEU A 320 -7.00 16.83 33.83
N PRO A 321 -7.86 17.17 34.80
CA PRO A 321 -8.90 16.27 35.30
C PRO A 321 -9.94 15.90 34.23
#